data_AF-A0A7W8I074-F1
#
_entry.id   AF-A0A7W8I074-F1
#
_cell.length_a   1.000
_cell.length_b   1.000
_cell.length_c   1.000
_cell.angle_alpha   90.00
_cell.angle_beta   90.00
_cell.angle_gamma   90.00
#
_symmetry.space_group_name_H-M   'P 1'
#
loop_
_entity.id
_entity.type
_entity.pdbx_description
1 polymer ?
#
loop_
_entity_poly.entity_id
_entity_poly.type
_entity_poly.pdbx_seq_one_letter_code
_entity_poly.pdbx_strand_id
1 'polypeptide(L)'
;MKHSLVIALSAALALPALTLPVTSADAQVMTGRNAPRNAAPPRPALTEREENRLFEAEDQVFEIDSQLADLQAAGEAAGGLTEAQQAQVNVLTRRREEAQRTIDRLEAKRNR
;
A
#
# COMPACT_ATOMS: atom_id res chain seq x y z
N MET A 1 0.94 29.78 -33.15
CA MET A 1 1.76 30.49 -32.13
C MET A 1 1.49 29.80 -30.80
N LYS A 2 2.44 29.00 -30.30
CA LYS A 2 3.15 29.22 -29.01
C LYS A 2 2.14 29.49 -27.88
N HIS A 3 1.90 28.57 -26.95
CA HIS A 3 2.81 28.39 -25.82
C HIS A 3 2.92 26.94 -25.33
N SER A 4 4.17 26.51 -25.21
CA SER A 4 4.65 25.34 -24.51
C SER A 4 4.71 25.62 -23.00
N LEU A 5 4.32 24.67 -22.15
CA LEU A 5 5.03 24.49 -20.88
C LEU A 5 4.92 23.03 -20.41
N VAL A 6 6.05 22.35 -20.54
CA VAL A 6 6.38 21.05 -19.94
C VAL A 6 6.71 21.31 -18.47
N ILE A 7 6.02 20.63 -17.55
CA ILE A 7 6.45 20.55 -16.15
C ILE A 7 7.04 19.16 -15.95
N ALA A 8 8.36 19.07 -16.10
CA ALA A 8 9.14 17.93 -15.68
C ALA A 8 9.25 17.98 -14.14
N LEU A 9 8.59 17.05 -13.45
CA LEU A 9 8.75 16.87 -12.02
C LEU A 9 9.98 15.97 -11.75
N SER A 10 11.15 16.59 -11.71
CA SER A 10 12.40 15.95 -11.28
C SER A 10 12.38 15.83 -9.75
N ALA A 11 11.88 14.71 -9.22
CA ALA A 11 12.05 14.41 -7.81
C ALA A 11 13.50 13.95 -7.57
N ALA A 12 14.32 14.90 -7.12
CA ALA A 12 15.65 14.64 -6.58
C ALA A 12 15.49 13.79 -5.31
N LEU A 13 15.78 12.49 -5.40
CA LEU A 13 15.97 11.63 -4.24
C LEU A 13 17.31 12.01 -3.58
N ALA A 14 17.22 12.88 -2.59
CA ALA A 14 18.29 13.10 -1.62
C ALA A 14 18.51 11.79 -0.83
N LEU A 15 19.58 11.07 -1.15
CA LEU A 15 20.08 9.97 -0.33
C LEU A 15 20.69 10.55 0.95
N PRO A 16 20.23 10.19 2.16
CA PRO A 16 21.04 10.42 3.35
C PRO A 16 22.21 9.43 3.32
N ALA A 17 23.43 9.95 3.25
CA ALA A 17 24.65 9.19 3.49
C ALA A 17 24.63 8.66 4.93
N LEU A 18 24.13 7.44 5.10
CA LEU A 18 24.26 6.69 6.34
C LEU A 18 25.69 6.17 6.42
N THR A 19 26.50 6.91 7.17
CA THR A 19 27.79 6.50 7.70
C THR A 19 27.58 5.30 8.62
N LEU A 20 27.79 4.10 8.09
CA LEU A 20 27.93 2.91 8.94
C LEU A 20 29.32 2.94 9.57
N PRO A 21 29.45 2.88 10.91
CA PRO A 21 30.75 2.74 11.55
C PRO A 21 31.35 1.38 11.17
N VAL A 22 32.59 1.42 10.69
CA VAL A 22 33.46 0.26 10.59
C VAL A 22 33.73 -0.22 12.02
N THR A 23 32.97 -1.19 12.51
CA THR A 23 33.40 -2.01 13.63
C THR A 23 34.14 -3.20 13.08
N SER A 24 35.47 -3.07 13.07
CA SER A 24 36.43 -4.15 12.93
C SER A 24 35.99 -5.36 13.74
N ALA A 25 35.81 -6.48 13.04
CA ALA A 25 35.74 -7.80 13.62
C ALA A 25 37.10 -8.14 14.23
N ASP A 26 37.29 -7.75 15.49
CA ASP A 26 38.36 -8.25 16.32
C ASP A 26 37.76 -8.83 17.60
N ALA A 27 38.36 -9.95 18.01
CA ALA A 27 38.09 -10.69 19.25
C ALA A 27 36.77 -11.49 19.32
N GLN A 28 36.70 -12.61 18.58
CA GLN A 28 35.93 -13.77 19.04
C GLN A 28 36.57 -14.31 20.33
N VAL A 29 36.11 -13.81 21.48
CA VAL A 29 36.41 -14.38 22.80
C VAL A 29 35.22 -15.19 23.29
N MET A 30 35.54 -16.44 23.59
CA MET A 30 34.79 -17.46 24.30
C MET A 30 33.84 -16.92 25.40
N THR A 31 32.52 -17.08 25.20
CA THR A 31 31.52 -17.25 26.28
C THR A 31 30.47 -18.25 25.75
N GLY A 32 30.09 -19.35 26.39
CA GLY A 32 30.11 -19.65 27.81
C GLY A 32 28.67 -19.86 28.28
N ARG A 33 28.12 -21.06 28.06
CA ARG A 33 27.17 -21.74 28.96
C ARG A 33 25.95 -20.92 29.42
N ASN A 34 25.15 -20.36 28.51
CA ASN A 34 23.73 -19.96 28.72
C ASN A 34 23.08 -19.36 27.45
N ALA A 35 23.46 -19.80 26.24
CA ALA A 35 22.76 -19.35 25.04
C ALA A 35 21.29 -19.84 25.10
N PRO A 36 20.28 -18.95 25.04
CA PRO A 36 18.89 -19.38 24.98
C PRO A 36 18.72 -20.28 23.76
N ARG A 37 18.52 -21.58 24.01
CA ARG A 37 18.28 -22.55 22.95
C ARG A 37 16.92 -22.21 22.34
N ASN A 38 16.94 -21.82 21.08
CA ASN A 38 15.78 -21.71 20.19
C ASN A 38 14.90 -20.46 20.36
N ALA A 39 15.48 -19.26 20.20
CA ALA A 39 14.68 -18.18 19.66
C ALA A 39 14.39 -18.52 18.19
N ALA A 40 13.15 -18.93 17.88
CA ALA A 40 12.74 -19.11 16.50
C ALA A 40 12.95 -17.79 15.74
N PRO A 41 13.35 -17.83 14.45
CA PRO A 41 13.44 -16.60 13.66
C PRO A 41 12.11 -15.86 13.71
N PRO A 42 12.13 -14.52 13.81
CA PRO A 42 10.90 -13.73 13.80
C PRO A 42 10.12 -14.10 12.54
N ARG A 43 8.88 -14.54 12.72
CA ARG A 43 8.00 -14.83 11.57
C ARG A 43 7.70 -13.49 10.88
N PRO A 44 7.66 -13.44 9.54
CA PRO A 44 7.22 -12.24 8.85
C PRO A 44 5.78 -11.91 9.27
N ALA A 45 5.49 -10.61 9.43
CA ALA A 45 4.20 -10.14 9.93
C ALA A 45 3.03 -10.55 8.99
N LEU A 46 3.31 -10.61 7.69
CA LEU A 46 2.42 -11.16 6.66
C LEU A 46 3.08 -12.36 5.95
N THR A 47 2.26 -13.31 5.53
CA THR A 47 2.68 -14.33 4.56
C THR A 47 2.64 -13.76 3.14
N GLU A 48 3.40 -14.33 2.20
CA GLU A 48 3.39 -13.91 0.79
C GLU A 48 1.96 -13.88 0.19
N ARG A 49 1.13 -14.87 0.54
CA ARG A 49 -0.28 -14.90 0.12
C ARG A 49 -1.09 -13.73 0.68
N GLU A 50 -0.78 -13.28 1.89
CA GLU A 50 -1.46 -12.14 2.50
C GLU A 50 -0.96 -10.82 1.94
N GLU A 51 0.32 -10.73 1.60
CA GLU A 51 0.89 -9.57 0.92
C GLU A 51 0.28 -9.40 -0.48
N ASN A 52 0.17 -10.49 -1.26
CA ASN A 52 -0.52 -10.45 -2.55
C ASN A 52 -1.99 -10.02 -2.41
N ARG A 53 -2.69 -10.51 -1.39
CA ARG A 53 -4.08 -10.10 -1.11
C ARG A 53 -4.20 -8.63 -0.70
N LEU A 54 -3.19 -8.08 -0.05
CA LEU A 54 -3.17 -6.66 0.29
C LEU A 54 -3.07 -5.83 -0.99
N PHE A 55 -2.12 -6.15 -1.86
CA PHE A 55 -1.98 -5.47 -3.16
C PHE A 55 -3.22 -5.62 -4.03
N GLU A 56 -3.80 -6.81 -4.13
CA GLU A 56 -5.06 -7.04 -4.86
C GLU A 56 -6.21 -6.17 -4.31
N ALA A 57 -6.31 -6.02 -2.99
CA ALA A 57 -7.34 -5.19 -2.38
C ALA A 57 -7.10 -3.70 -2.62
N GLU A 58 -5.85 -3.24 -2.57
CA GLU A 58 -5.45 -1.86 -2.88
C GLU A 58 -5.76 -1.51 -4.34
N ASP A 59 -5.37 -2.37 -5.28
CA ASP A 59 -5.68 -2.23 -6.70
C ASP A 59 -7.20 -2.18 -6.94
N GLN A 60 -7.95 -3.05 -6.25
CA GLN A 60 -9.41 -3.07 -6.37
C GLN A 60 -10.04 -1.76 -5.86
N VAL A 61 -9.55 -1.20 -4.75
CA VAL A 61 -10.04 0.11 -4.27
C VAL A 61 -9.73 1.20 -5.30
N PHE A 62 -8.52 1.22 -5.85
CA PHE A 62 -8.12 2.21 -6.85
C PHE A 62 -8.97 2.13 -8.13
N GLU A 63 -9.23 0.92 -8.63
CA GLU A 63 -10.08 0.70 -9.80
C GLU A 63 -11.52 1.16 -9.53
N ILE A 64 -12.08 0.79 -8.38
CA ILE A 64 -13.44 1.18 -8.01
C ILE A 64 -13.57 2.70 -7.83
N ASP A 65 -12.57 3.35 -7.23
CA ASP A 65 -12.57 4.80 -7.06
C ASP A 65 -12.53 5.52 -8.40
N SER A 66 -11.78 4.98 -9.37
CA SER A 66 -11.78 5.49 -10.75
C SER A 66 -13.16 5.33 -11.41
N GLN A 67 -13.79 4.16 -11.29
CA GLN A 67 -15.13 3.91 -11.84
C GLN A 67 -16.20 4.81 -11.21
N LEU A 68 -16.12 5.05 -9.89
CA LEU A 68 -17.01 5.96 -9.19
C LEU A 68 -16.83 7.41 -9.67
N ALA A 69 -15.59 7.85 -9.87
CA ALA A 69 -15.29 9.18 -10.42
C ALA A 69 -15.85 9.34 -11.84
N ASP A 70 -15.70 8.35 -12.70
CA ASP A 70 -16.24 8.36 -14.06
C ASP A 70 -17.77 8.44 -14.07
N LEU A 71 -18.44 7.66 -13.21
CA LEU A 71 -19.90 7.71 -13.07
C LEU A 71 -20.37 9.07 -12.58
N GLN A 72 -19.69 9.63 -11.59
CA GLN A 72 -20.03 10.94 -11.05
C GLN A 72 -19.84 12.04 -12.10
N ALA A 73 -18.73 12.02 -12.85
CA ALA A 73 -18.49 12.96 -13.94
C ALA A 73 -19.56 12.84 -15.05
N ALA A 74 -19.97 11.62 -15.39
CA ALA A 74 -21.06 11.38 -16.34
C ALA A 74 -22.40 11.93 -15.83
N GLY A 75 -22.69 11.76 -14.53
CA GLY A 75 -23.86 12.32 -13.88
C GLY A 75 -23.86 13.85 -13.88
N GLU A 76 -22.74 14.48 -13.55
CA GLU A 76 -22.59 15.94 -13.58
C GLU A 76 -22.80 16.51 -14.98
N ALA A 77 -22.25 15.86 -16.01
CA ALA A 77 -22.44 16.25 -17.41
C ALA A 77 -23.90 16.09 -17.88
N ALA A 78 -24.63 15.12 -17.34
CA ALA A 78 -26.03 14.84 -17.68
C ALA A 78 -27.05 15.60 -16.81
N GLY A 79 -26.61 16.35 -15.79
CA GLY A 79 -27.48 17.05 -14.85
C GLY A 79 -28.05 16.17 -13.72
N GLY A 80 -27.48 14.98 -13.51
CA GLY A 80 -27.84 14.03 -12.46
C GLY A 80 -27.52 12.59 -12.86
N LEU A 81 -27.40 11.71 -11.86
CA LEU A 81 -27.29 10.27 -12.07
C LEU A 81 -28.67 9.67 -12.38
N THR A 82 -28.72 8.77 -13.35
CA THR A 82 -29.89 7.91 -13.59
C THR A 82 -30.05 6.89 -12.45
N GLU A 83 -31.24 6.30 -12.29
CA GLU A 83 -31.48 5.25 -11.28
C GLU A 83 -30.53 4.05 -11.45
N ALA A 84 -30.24 3.67 -12.70
CA ALA A 84 -29.31 2.58 -13.00
C ALA A 84 -27.88 2.92 -12.57
N GLN A 85 -27.41 4.15 -12.85
CA GLN A 85 -26.10 4.61 -12.39
C GLN A 85 -26.04 4.74 -10.88
N GLN A 86 -27.13 5.18 -10.22
CA GLN A 86 -27.20 5.24 -8.77
C GLN A 86 -27.12 3.84 -8.13
N ALA A 87 -27.78 2.85 -8.72
CA ALA A 87 -27.67 1.46 -8.28
C ALA A 87 -26.24 0.94 -8.46
N GLN A 88 -25.57 1.30 -9.56
CA GLN A 88 -24.17 0.94 -9.81
C GLN A 88 -23.22 1.58 -8.80
N VAL A 89 -23.39 2.87 -8.49
CA VAL A 89 -22.65 3.55 -7.42
C VAL A 89 -22.79 2.79 -6.10
N ASN A 90 -24.01 2.43 -5.70
CA ASN A 90 -24.25 1.69 -4.45
C ASN A 90 -23.53 0.31 -4.43
N VAL A 91 -23.50 -0.40 -5.56
CA VAL A 91 -22.78 -1.68 -5.67
C VAL A 91 -21.27 -1.45 -5.56
N LEU A 92 -20.73 -0.47 -6.27
CA LEU A 92 -19.32 -0.13 -6.23
C LEU A 92 -18.88 0.31 -4.84
N THR A 93 -19.65 1.15 -4.16
CA THR A 93 -19.37 1.57 -2.77
C THR A 93 -19.29 0.38 -1.82
N ARG A 94 -20.22 -0.59 -1.90
CA ARG A 94 -20.16 -1.80 -1.06
C ARG A 94 -18.90 -2.63 -1.33
N ARG A 95 -18.55 -2.80 -2.61
CA ARG A 95 -17.33 -3.53 -3.00
C ARG A 95 -16.06 -2.82 -2.52
N ARG A 96 -16.04 -1.48 -2.58
CA ARG A 96 -14.95 -0.66 -2.04
C ARG A 96 -14.79 -0.88 -0.54
N GLU A 97 -15.90 -0.85 0.21
CA GLU A 97 -15.86 -1.09 1.65
C GLU A 97 -15.35 -2.49 2.00
N GLU A 98 -15.72 -3.51 1.25
CA GLU A 98 -15.23 -4.88 1.45
C GLU A 98 -13.73 -5.00 1.20
N ALA A 99 -13.24 -4.38 0.12
CA ALA A 99 -11.80 -4.31 -0.17
C ALA A 99 -11.06 -3.52 0.92
N GLN A 100 -11.59 -2.38 1.35
CA GLN A 100 -11.01 -1.57 2.42
C GLN A 100 -10.91 -2.34 3.74
N ARG A 101 -11.94 -3.10 4.14
CA ARG A 101 -11.88 -3.96 5.34
C ARG A 101 -10.77 -5.01 5.24
N THR A 102 -10.48 -5.49 4.04
CA THR A 102 -9.38 -6.44 3.80
C THR A 102 -8.02 -5.77 4.00
N ILE A 103 -7.85 -4.56 3.45
CA ILE A 103 -6.66 -3.70 3.67
C ILE A 103 -6.47 -3.46 5.17
N ASP A 104 -7.47 -2.88 5.84
CA ASP A 104 -7.40 -2.50 7.26
C ASP A 104 -6.97 -3.68 8.14
N ARG A 105 -7.54 -4.87 7.89
CA ARG A 105 -7.20 -6.09 8.63
C ARG A 105 -5.76 -6.55 8.39
N LEU A 106 -5.30 -6.52 7.14
CA LEU A 106 -3.96 -6.98 6.78
C LEU A 106 -2.89 -5.98 7.22
N GLU A 107 -3.16 -4.68 7.12
CA GLU A 107 -2.27 -3.64 7.66
C GLU A 107 -2.19 -3.70 9.19
N ALA A 108 -3.31 -3.91 9.88
CA ALA A 108 -3.30 -4.12 11.33
C ALA A 108 -2.47 -5.36 11.73
N LYS A 109 -2.48 -6.41 10.91
CA LYS A 109 -1.63 -7.58 11.11
C LYS A 109 -0.15 -7.29 10.85
N ARG A 110 0.16 -6.50 9.81
CA ARG A 110 1.53 -6.07 9.47
C ARG A 110 2.17 -5.22 10.58
N ASN A 111 1.37 -4.37 11.22
CA ASN A 111 1.82 -3.40 12.22
C ASN A 111 1.88 -3.96 13.65
N ARG A 112 1.62 -5.25 13.85
CA ARG A 112 1.60 -5.92 15.16
C ARG A 112 2.92 -6.64 15.43
#